data_AF-A0A6L2JED6-F1
#
_entry.id   AF-A0A6L2JED6-F1
#
_cell.length_a   1.000
_cell.length_b   1.000
_cell.length_c   1.000
_cell.angle_alpha   90.00
_cell.angle_beta   90.00
_cell.angle_gamma   90.00
#
_symmetry.space_group_name_H-M   'P 1'
#
loop_
_entity.id
_entity.type
_entity.pdbx_description
1 polymer ?
#
loop_
_entity_poly.entity_id
_entity_poly.type
_entity_poly.pdbx_seq_one_letter_code
_entity_poly.pdbx_strand_id
1 'polypeptide(L)'
;MTESKKKQSFVYIKVMNYLLQGIPNDICNSVDACKNAKQIWERIKRFMKGYEVTEQVRHSRLVNEFENFTALEGESLASVYERLTTLINVMDQNEVRPLPISINTKFLNSLQPKWIKYVTMTRQNHNLKEIKFDNLFDTLTQYEQHVNASKAKKAARNHDPLALVAHLNVYSSQSHASPSYSHSPQPCYVTHPLLVVDYEEDYQGKL
;
A
#
# COMPACT_ATOMS: atom_id res chain seq x y z
N MET A 1 0.81 25.21 -58.84
CA MET A 1 0.17 24.62 -57.64
C MET A 1 -0.76 25.67 -57.05
N THR A 2 -2.08 25.44 -57.09
CA THR A 2 -3.11 26.45 -56.77
C THR A 2 -3.14 26.81 -55.28
N GLU A 3 -3.47 28.06 -54.97
CA GLU A 3 -3.51 28.63 -53.62
C GLU A 3 -4.42 27.87 -52.65
N SER A 4 -5.47 27.25 -53.18
CA SER A 4 -6.35 26.31 -52.47
C SER A 4 -5.61 25.06 -51.94
N LYS A 5 -4.69 24.48 -52.72
CA LYS A 5 -3.88 23.32 -52.29
C LYS A 5 -2.89 23.67 -51.17
N LYS A 6 -2.37 24.90 -51.17
CA LYS A 6 -1.49 25.40 -50.10
C LYS A 6 -2.24 25.62 -48.78
N LYS A 7 -3.46 26.19 -48.83
CA LYS A 7 -4.31 26.34 -47.63
C LYS A 7 -4.74 24.99 -47.05
N GLN A 8 -5.13 24.02 -47.88
CA GLN A 8 -5.44 22.67 -47.41
C GLN A 8 -4.24 21.96 -46.77
N SER A 9 -3.04 22.12 -47.33
CA SER A 9 -1.81 21.58 -46.75
C SER A 9 -1.49 22.19 -45.37
N PHE A 10 -1.69 23.50 -45.19
CA PHE A 10 -1.47 24.17 -43.91
C PHE A 10 -2.43 23.69 -42.81
N VAL A 11 -3.72 23.55 -43.14
CA VAL A 11 -4.73 23.02 -42.20
C VAL A 11 -4.40 21.58 -41.80
N TYR A 12 -3.97 20.75 -42.76
CA TYR A 12 -3.56 19.38 -42.50
C TYR A 12 -2.37 19.29 -41.52
N ILE A 13 -1.34 20.11 -41.71
CA ILE A 13 -0.16 20.16 -40.84
C ILE A 13 -0.55 20.60 -39.42
N LYS A 14 -1.46 21.58 -39.31
CA LYS A 14 -1.90 22.10 -38.02
C LYS A 14 -2.71 21.07 -37.21
N VAL A 15 -3.61 20.35 -37.88
CA VAL A 15 -4.36 19.23 -37.27
C VAL A 15 -3.42 18.10 -36.85
N MET A 16 -2.40 17.79 -37.66
CA MET A 16 -1.38 16.81 -37.29
C MET A 16 -0.59 17.19 -36.04
N ASN A 17 -0.15 18.44 -35.93
CA ASN A 17 0.58 18.91 -34.75
C ASN A 17 -0.26 18.81 -33.47
N TYR A 18 -1.55 19.14 -33.51
CA TYR A 18 -2.42 19.00 -32.33
C TYR A 18 -2.65 17.53 -31.95
N LEU A 19 -2.79 16.63 -32.93
CA LEU A 19 -2.90 15.19 -32.67
C LEU A 19 -1.61 14.63 -32.05
N LEU A 20 -0.44 15.05 -32.53
CA LEU A 20 0.86 14.57 -32.03
C LEU A 20 1.16 15.09 -30.61
N GLN A 21 0.69 16.30 -30.25
CA GLN A 21 0.86 16.85 -28.89
C GLN A 21 0.02 16.15 -27.82
N GLY A 22 -1.06 15.46 -28.21
CA GLY A 22 -1.93 14.72 -27.28
C GLY A 22 -1.57 13.25 -27.08
N ILE A 23 -0.52 12.76 -27.77
CA ILE A 23 -0.18 11.34 -27.82
C ILE A 23 1.19 11.11 -27.14
N PRO A 24 1.31 10.16 -26.19
CA PRO A 24 2.60 9.87 -25.55
C PRO A 24 3.65 9.34 -26.54
N ASN A 25 4.93 9.64 -26.28
CA ASN A 25 6.05 9.46 -27.23
C ASN A 25 6.23 8.01 -27.74
N ASP A 26 5.84 7.02 -26.94
CA ASP A 26 5.84 5.60 -27.27
C ASP A 26 4.88 5.26 -28.42
N ILE A 27 3.72 5.93 -28.49
CA ILE A 27 2.79 5.80 -29.61
C ILE A 27 3.36 6.53 -30.83
N CYS A 28 3.94 7.73 -30.68
CA CYS A 28 4.56 8.51 -31.76
C CYS A 28 5.59 7.70 -32.57
N ASN A 29 6.52 7.04 -31.87
CA ASN A 29 7.53 6.16 -32.48
C ASN A 29 6.90 4.97 -33.22
N SER A 30 5.74 4.48 -32.75
CA SER A 30 5.01 3.38 -33.38
C SER A 30 4.29 3.78 -34.67
N VAL A 31 4.01 5.08 -34.85
CA VAL A 31 3.31 5.60 -36.02
C VAL A 31 4.27 6.09 -37.11
N ASP A 32 5.55 6.28 -36.78
CA ASP A 32 6.58 6.84 -37.67
C ASP A 32 6.77 6.01 -38.96
N ALA A 33 6.50 4.71 -38.90
CA ALA A 33 6.52 3.81 -40.05
C ALA A 33 5.25 3.83 -40.93
N CYS A 34 4.20 4.58 -40.54
CA CYS A 34 2.93 4.60 -41.26
C CYS A 34 2.98 5.53 -42.48
N LYS A 35 2.56 5.02 -43.64
CA LYS A 35 2.71 5.72 -44.93
C LYS A 35 1.58 6.69 -45.26
N ASN A 36 0.45 6.63 -44.54
CA ASN A 36 -0.69 7.49 -44.79
C ASN A 36 -1.55 7.68 -43.54
N ALA A 37 -2.39 8.73 -43.57
CA ALA A 37 -3.26 9.11 -42.46
C ALA A 37 -4.21 7.99 -41.99
N LYS A 38 -4.66 7.10 -42.90
CA LYS A 38 -5.50 5.96 -42.53
C LYS A 38 -4.73 4.95 -41.67
N GLN A 39 -3.49 4.64 -42.03
CA GLN A 39 -2.63 3.75 -41.23
C GLN A 39 -2.32 4.35 -39.86
N ILE A 40 -2.05 5.67 -39.83
CA ILE A 40 -1.84 6.42 -38.59
C ILE A 40 -3.07 6.31 -37.68
N TRP A 41 -4.26 6.59 -38.21
CA TRP A 41 -5.51 6.52 -37.46
C TRP A 41 -5.82 5.11 -36.95
N GLU A 42 -5.64 4.06 -37.77
CA GLU A 42 -5.87 2.68 -37.33
C GLU A 42 -4.86 2.22 -36.29
N ARG A 43 -3.61 2.72 -36.34
CA ARG A 43 -2.58 2.43 -35.33
C ARG A 43 -2.90 3.11 -34.02
N ILE A 44 -3.23 4.41 -34.05
CA ILE A 44 -3.68 5.18 -32.88
C ILE A 44 -4.93 4.51 -32.29
N LYS A 45 -5.93 4.17 -33.10
CA LYS A 45 -7.12 3.46 -32.65
C LYS A 45 -6.76 2.15 -31.97
N ARG A 46 -5.83 1.35 -32.50
CA ARG A 46 -5.37 0.10 -31.87
C ARG A 46 -4.66 0.32 -30.54
N PHE A 47 -3.80 1.32 -30.45
CA PHE A 47 -3.13 1.70 -29.19
C PHE A 47 -4.14 2.21 -28.16
N MET A 48 -5.05 3.08 -28.59
CA MET A 48 -6.14 3.57 -27.76
C MET A 48 -7.13 2.47 -27.39
N LYS A 49 -7.32 1.42 -28.19
CA LYS A 49 -8.12 0.23 -27.84
C LYS A 49 -7.38 -0.70 -26.87
N GLY A 50 -6.05 -0.67 -26.88
CA GLY A 50 -5.21 -1.28 -25.85
C GLY A 50 -5.16 -0.46 -24.55
N TYR A 51 -5.49 0.84 -24.65
CA TYR A 51 -5.60 1.77 -23.52
C TYR A 51 -7.04 1.93 -22.99
N GLU A 52 -8.06 1.72 -23.83
CA GLU A 52 -9.40 1.33 -23.40
C GLU A 52 -9.20 0.02 -22.66
N VAL A 53 -9.15 0.09 -21.33
CA VAL A 53 -9.19 -1.09 -20.48
C VAL A 53 -10.39 -1.89 -20.96
N THR A 54 -10.14 -2.99 -21.68
CA THR A 54 -11.22 -3.78 -22.27
C THR A 54 -12.12 -4.25 -21.14
N GLU A 55 -13.40 -4.50 -21.42
CA GLU A 55 -14.33 -5.01 -20.41
C GLU A 55 -13.75 -6.24 -19.68
N GLN A 56 -13.06 -7.13 -20.41
CA GLN A 56 -12.37 -8.27 -19.80
C GLN A 56 -11.25 -7.86 -18.83
N VAL A 57 -10.44 -6.85 -19.16
CA VAL A 57 -9.37 -6.36 -18.27
C VAL A 57 -9.98 -5.66 -17.05
N ARG A 58 -11.07 -4.89 -17.22
CA ARG A 58 -11.81 -4.27 -16.10
C ARG A 58 -12.36 -5.34 -15.16
N HIS A 59 -13.05 -6.34 -15.70
CA HIS A 59 -13.57 -7.47 -14.93
C HIS A 59 -12.46 -8.20 -14.18
N SER A 60 -11.36 -8.54 -14.88
CA SER A 60 -10.21 -9.21 -14.26
C SER A 60 -9.60 -8.40 -13.13
N ARG A 61 -9.47 -7.08 -13.31
CA ARG A 61 -8.98 -6.17 -12.28
C ARG A 61 -9.89 -6.16 -11.05
N LEU A 62 -11.20 -6.02 -11.25
CA LEU A 62 -12.17 -5.98 -10.15
C LEU A 62 -12.22 -7.29 -9.38
N VAL A 63 -12.19 -8.43 -10.08
CA VAL A 63 -12.08 -9.75 -9.45
C VAL A 63 -10.79 -9.84 -8.63
N ASN A 64 -9.65 -9.37 -9.16
CA ASN A 64 -8.39 -9.39 -8.43
C ASN A 64 -8.40 -8.45 -7.20
N GLU A 65 -9.00 -7.26 -7.31
CA GLU A 65 -9.17 -6.34 -6.17
C GLU A 65 -10.05 -6.98 -5.08
N PHE A 66 -11.14 -7.65 -5.46
CA PHE A 66 -12.00 -8.39 -4.54
C PHE A 66 -11.29 -9.58 -3.90
N GLU A 67 -10.52 -10.35 -4.68
CA GLU A 67 -9.84 -11.52 -4.15
C GLU A 67 -8.74 -11.15 -3.15
N ASN A 68 -8.01 -10.07 -3.42
CA ASN A 68 -6.96 -9.56 -2.53
C ASN A 68 -7.47 -8.58 -1.46
N PHE A 69 -8.78 -8.41 -1.34
CA PHE A 69 -9.36 -7.51 -0.35
C PHE A 69 -9.03 -7.96 1.07
N THR A 70 -8.33 -7.10 1.80
CA THR A 70 -7.91 -7.33 3.19
C THR A 70 -8.00 -6.03 3.98
N ALA A 71 -8.27 -6.14 5.27
CA ALA A 71 -8.23 -5.01 6.18
C ALA A 71 -6.79 -4.49 6.32
N LEU A 72 -6.64 -3.17 6.27
CA LEU A 72 -5.40 -2.47 6.54
C LEU A 72 -5.07 -2.54 8.03
N GLU A 73 -3.80 -2.37 8.39
CA GLU A 73 -3.41 -2.31 9.79
C GLU A 73 -4.06 -1.10 10.48
N GLY A 74 -4.60 -1.31 11.69
CA GLY A 74 -5.29 -0.26 12.43
C GLY A 74 -6.68 0.10 11.93
N GLU A 75 -7.11 -0.42 10.77
CA GLU A 75 -8.44 -0.15 10.21
C GLU A 75 -9.57 -0.60 11.15
N SER A 76 -10.63 0.22 11.22
CA SER A 76 -11.84 -0.07 11.99
C SER A 76 -12.76 -1.03 11.22
N LEU A 77 -13.63 -1.76 11.93
CA LEU A 77 -14.58 -2.66 11.29
C LEU A 77 -15.51 -1.92 10.31
N ALA A 78 -15.99 -0.74 10.71
CA ALA A 78 -16.84 0.11 9.87
C ALA A 78 -16.13 0.53 8.57
N SER A 79 -14.85 0.92 8.64
CA SER A 79 -14.09 1.33 7.46
C SER A 79 -13.86 0.16 6.48
N VAL A 80 -13.60 -1.05 7.00
CA VAL A 80 -13.51 -2.27 6.16
C VAL A 80 -14.84 -2.54 5.46
N TYR A 81 -15.95 -2.44 6.19
CA TYR A 81 -17.29 -2.62 5.65
C TYR A 81 -17.58 -1.60 4.53
N GLU A 82 -17.36 -0.30 4.77
CA GLU A 82 -17.58 0.75 3.78
C GLU A 82 -16.76 0.55 2.50
N ARG A 83 -15.48 0.18 2.63
CA ARG A 83 -14.60 -0.12 1.50
C ARG A 83 -15.08 -1.32 0.70
N LEU A 84 -15.50 -2.38 1.39
CA LEU A 84 -16.02 -3.58 0.71
C LEU A 84 -17.37 -3.30 0.03
N THR A 85 -18.28 -2.55 0.67
CA THR A 85 -19.55 -2.09 0.07
C THR A 85 -19.28 -1.29 -1.20
N THR A 86 -18.33 -0.35 -1.14
CA THR A 86 -17.93 0.46 -2.29
C THR A 86 -17.41 -0.41 -3.43
N LEU A 87 -16.54 -1.38 -3.12
CA LEU A 87 -16.02 -2.31 -4.12
C LEU A 87 -17.13 -3.16 -4.75
N ILE A 88 -18.05 -3.70 -3.96
CA ILE A 88 -19.19 -4.49 -4.45
C ILE A 88 -20.09 -3.65 -5.37
N ASN A 89 -20.34 -2.39 -5.02
CA ASN A 89 -21.13 -1.47 -5.84
C ASN A 89 -20.45 -1.20 -7.19
N VAL A 90 -19.13 -0.96 -7.19
CA VAL A 90 -18.35 -0.81 -8.43
C VAL A 90 -18.39 -2.08 -9.25
N MET A 91 -18.29 -3.26 -8.62
CA MET A 91 -18.40 -4.55 -9.29
C MET A 91 -19.77 -4.73 -9.96
N ASP A 92 -20.87 -4.41 -9.25
CA ASP A 92 -22.23 -4.52 -9.77
C ASP A 92 -22.48 -3.61 -10.99
N GLN A 93 -21.96 -2.38 -10.93
CA GLN A 93 -22.00 -1.42 -12.04
C GLN A 93 -21.25 -1.89 -13.29
N ASN A 94 -20.26 -2.77 -13.12
CA ASN A 94 -19.49 -3.38 -14.20
C ASN A 94 -19.96 -4.82 -14.48
N GLU A 95 -21.18 -5.19 -14.11
CA GLU A 95 -21.76 -6.52 -14.35
C GLU A 95 -20.96 -7.70 -13.75
N VAL A 96 -20.07 -7.43 -12.78
CA VAL A 96 -19.37 -8.44 -12.00
C VAL A 96 -20.17 -8.66 -10.72
N ARG A 97 -20.88 -9.79 -10.62
CA ARG A 97 -21.78 -10.07 -9.49
C ARG A 97 -21.31 -11.28 -8.69
N PRO A 98 -20.50 -11.10 -7.63
CA PRO A 98 -20.16 -12.18 -6.71
C PRO A 98 -21.41 -12.73 -6.03
N LEU A 99 -21.42 -14.03 -5.74
CA LEU A 99 -22.48 -14.64 -4.95
C LEU A 99 -22.49 -14.04 -3.53
N PRO A 100 -23.65 -13.95 -2.85
CA PRO A 100 -23.74 -13.46 -1.48
C PRO A 100 -22.79 -14.18 -0.50
N ILE A 101 -22.64 -15.51 -0.65
CA ILE A 101 -21.67 -16.29 0.13
C ILE A 101 -20.22 -15.85 -0.09
N SER A 102 -19.86 -15.48 -1.32
CA SER A 102 -18.51 -15.02 -1.64
C SER A 102 -18.23 -13.69 -0.96
N ILE A 103 -19.20 -12.76 -0.98
CA ILE A 103 -19.12 -11.47 -0.27
C ILE A 103 -18.95 -11.70 1.23
N ASN A 104 -19.85 -12.48 1.84
CA ASN A 104 -19.84 -12.75 3.27
C ASN A 104 -18.54 -13.45 3.72
N THR A 105 -18.08 -14.43 2.92
CA THR A 105 -16.83 -15.13 3.18
C THR A 105 -15.63 -14.20 3.04
N LYS A 106 -15.62 -13.33 2.02
CA LYS A 106 -14.54 -12.36 1.80
C LYS A 106 -14.46 -11.37 2.96
N PHE A 107 -15.60 -10.83 3.38
CA PHE A 107 -15.67 -9.92 4.52
C PHE A 107 -15.04 -10.55 5.78
N LEU A 108 -15.49 -11.75 6.16
CA LEU A 108 -14.97 -12.45 7.34
C LEU A 108 -13.47 -12.76 7.25
N ASN A 109 -12.98 -13.14 6.07
CA ASN A 109 -11.57 -13.49 5.87
C ASN A 109 -10.65 -12.27 5.79
N SER A 110 -11.20 -11.10 5.43
CA SER A 110 -10.44 -9.86 5.32
C SER A 110 -10.09 -9.24 6.68
N LEU A 111 -10.75 -9.65 7.76
CA LEU A 111 -10.60 -9.04 9.08
C LEU A 111 -9.25 -9.36 9.72
N GLN A 112 -8.70 -8.39 10.46
CA GLN A 112 -7.46 -8.55 11.21
C GLN A 112 -7.53 -9.73 12.22
N PRO A 113 -6.40 -10.37 12.58
CA PRO A 113 -6.36 -11.53 13.47
C PRO A 113 -7.05 -11.36 14.84
N LYS A 114 -7.18 -10.12 15.33
CA LYS A 114 -7.92 -9.81 16.56
C LYS A 114 -9.40 -10.26 16.53
N TRP A 115 -9.98 -10.39 15.33
CA TRP A 115 -11.37 -10.81 15.10
C TRP A 115 -11.57 -12.32 15.00
N ILE A 116 -10.51 -13.13 14.94
CA ILE A 116 -10.57 -14.56 14.58
C ILE A 116 -11.60 -15.36 15.39
N LYS A 117 -11.66 -15.13 16.71
CA LYS A 117 -12.60 -15.79 17.62
C LYS A 117 -14.05 -15.53 17.21
N TYR A 118 -14.37 -14.27 16.89
CA TYR A 118 -15.71 -13.84 16.54
C TYR A 118 -16.08 -14.28 15.13
N VAL A 119 -15.13 -14.26 14.20
CA VAL A 119 -15.31 -14.83 12.86
C VAL A 119 -15.72 -16.30 12.93
N THR A 120 -15.03 -17.11 13.73
CA THR A 120 -15.39 -18.53 13.92
C THR A 120 -16.79 -18.69 14.49
N MET A 121 -17.14 -17.89 15.51
CA MET A 121 -18.45 -17.94 16.15
C MET A 121 -19.58 -17.54 15.18
N THR A 122 -19.37 -16.47 14.40
CA THR A 122 -20.31 -16.03 13.37
C THR A 122 -20.49 -17.09 12.27
N ARG A 123 -19.42 -17.78 11.84
CA ARG A 123 -19.50 -18.88 10.87
C ARG A 123 -20.31 -20.07 11.37
N GLN A 124 -20.29 -20.33 12.68
CA GLN A 124 -21.04 -21.42 13.29
C GLN A 124 -22.52 -21.07 13.48
N ASN A 125 -22.81 -19.81 13.79
CA ASN A 125 -24.15 -19.36 14.16
C ASN A 125 -25.01 -18.92 12.97
N HIS A 126 -24.41 -18.66 11.81
CA HIS A 126 -25.10 -18.11 10.65
C HIS A 126 -24.81 -18.86 9.36
N ASN A 127 -25.83 -19.02 8.52
CA ASN A 127 -25.66 -19.52 7.16
C ASN A 127 -25.16 -18.39 6.24
N LEU A 128 -23.90 -18.48 5.82
CA LEU A 128 -23.26 -17.45 4.98
C LEU A 128 -23.90 -17.28 3.59
N LYS A 129 -24.74 -18.22 3.13
CA LYS A 129 -25.47 -18.09 1.86
C LYS A 129 -26.73 -17.23 2.00
N GLU A 130 -27.34 -17.23 3.19
CA GLU A 130 -28.66 -16.64 3.44
C GLU A 130 -28.57 -15.32 4.20
N ILE A 131 -27.58 -15.18 5.09
CA ILE A 131 -27.40 -13.93 5.84
C ILE A 131 -27.06 -12.79 4.88
N LYS A 132 -27.78 -11.67 5.03
CA LYS A 132 -27.47 -10.43 4.30
C LYS A 132 -26.15 -9.87 4.80
N PHE A 133 -25.42 -9.23 3.88
CA PHE A 133 -24.14 -8.61 4.19
C PHE A 133 -24.23 -7.58 5.33
N ASP A 134 -25.27 -6.75 5.33
CA ASP A 134 -25.49 -5.75 6.39
C ASP A 134 -25.76 -6.40 7.75
N ASN A 135 -26.60 -7.43 7.80
CA ASN A 135 -26.88 -8.16 9.04
C ASN A 135 -25.62 -8.84 9.60
N LEU A 136 -24.73 -9.30 8.71
CA LEU A 136 -23.44 -9.89 9.09
C LEU A 136 -22.52 -8.84 9.73
N PHE A 137 -22.49 -7.62 9.17
CA PHE A 137 -21.79 -6.48 9.76
C PHE A 137 -22.37 -6.13 11.13
N ASP A 138 -23.69 -5.98 11.26
CA ASP A 138 -24.35 -5.66 12.53
C ASP A 138 -24.05 -6.70 13.62
N THR A 139 -23.97 -7.97 13.24
CA THR A 139 -23.60 -9.06 14.15
C THR A 139 -22.17 -8.89 14.67
N LEU A 140 -21.22 -8.53 13.81
CA LEU A 140 -19.82 -8.33 14.22
C LEU A 140 -19.64 -7.07 15.07
N THR A 141 -20.40 -6.01 14.80
CA THR A 141 -20.38 -4.76 15.57
C THR A 141 -20.69 -5.01 17.06
N GLN A 142 -21.56 -5.97 17.38
CA GLN A 142 -21.86 -6.36 18.76
C GLN A 142 -20.63 -6.86 19.53
N TYR A 143 -19.61 -7.39 18.84
CA TYR A 143 -18.40 -7.92 19.46
C TYR A 143 -17.27 -6.91 19.61
N GLU A 144 -17.42 -5.68 19.09
CA GLU A 144 -16.34 -4.71 18.99
C GLU A 144 -15.72 -4.36 20.36
N GLN A 145 -16.54 -4.15 21.38
CA GLN A 145 -16.06 -3.89 22.74
C GLN A 145 -15.21 -5.05 23.29
N HIS A 146 -15.60 -6.29 23.00
CA HIS A 146 -14.87 -7.47 23.47
C HIS A 146 -13.55 -7.68 22.71
N VAL A 147 -13.52 -7.37 21.41
CA VAL A 147 -12.28 -7.35 20.59
C VAL A 147 -11.30 -6.32 21.15
N ASN A 148 -11.78 -5.11 21.41
CA ASN A 148 -10.97 -4.02 21.94
C ASN A 148 -10.43 -4.32 23.34
N ALA A 149 -11.26 -4.88 24.22
CA ALA A 149 -10.82 -5.35 25.55
C ALA A 149 -9.76 -6.45 25.46
N SER A 150 -9.89 -7.38 24.51
CA SER A 150 -8.91 -8.45 24.28
C SER A 150 -7.58 -7.90 23.74
N LYS A 151 -7.61 -6.87 22.89
CA LYS A 151 -6.40 -6.16 22.42
C LYS A 151 -5.68 -5.47 23.57
N ALA A 152 -6.40 -4.75 24.43
CA ALA A 152 -5.82 -4.06 25.59
C ALA A 152 -5.16 -5.03 26.58
N LYS A 153 -5.82 -6.17 26.87
CA LYS A 153 -5.25 -7.22 27.73
C LYS A 153 -3.96 -7.83 27.18
N LYS A 154 -3.88 -8.04 25.85
CA LYS A 154 -2.65 -8.54 25.20
C LYS A 154 -1.53 -7.51 25.27
N ALA A 155 -1.83 -6.23 25.05
CA ALA A 155 -0.86 -5.15 25.19
C ALA A 155 -0.30 -5.10 26.63
N ALA A 156 -1.18 -5.17 27.65
CA ALA A 156 -0.77 -5.17 29.06
C ALA A 156 0.14 -6.35 29.44
N ARG A 157 -0.06 -7.54 28.86
CA ARG A 157 0.79 -8.72 29.11
C ARG A 157 2.15 -8.66 28.42
N ASN A 158 2.25 -7.92 27.32
CA ASN A 158 3.51 -7.75 26.59
C ASN A 158 4.41 -6.67 27.21
N HIS A 159 3.89 -5.87 28.15
CA HIS A 159 4.74 -5.07 29.03
C HIS A 159 5.39 -6.00 30.05
N ASP A 160 6.70 -6.20 29.91
CA ASP A 160 7.48 -7.05 30.80
C ASP A 160 7.46 -6.49 32.23
N PRO A 161 6.83 -7.17 33.21
CA PRO A 161 6.86 -6.72 34.60
C PRO A 161 8.29 -6.74 35.19
N LEU A 162 9.23 -7.49 34.61
CA LEU A 162 10.64 -7.47 35.05
C LEU A 162 11.41 -6.24 34.59
N ALA A 163 10.99 -5.56 33.51
CA ALA A 163 11.65 -4.34 33.05
C ALA A 163 11.52 -3.19 34.08
N LEU A 164 10.47 -3.19 34.91
CA LEU A 164 10.30 -2.21 35.99
C LEU A 164 11.25 -2.46 37.17
N VAL A 165 11.61 -3.71 37.45
CA VAL A 165 12.50 -4.06 38.58
C VAL A 165 13.96 -3.71 38.26
N ALA A 166 14.37 -3.77 36.99
CA ALA A 166 15.72 -3.40 36.57
C ALA A 166 16.08 -1.94 36.89
N HIS A 167 15.10 -1.02 36.90
CA HIS A 167 15.32 0.38 37.26
C HIS A 167 15.40 0.65 38.77
N LEU A 168 14.92 -0.26 39.63
CA LEU A 168 15.02 -0.13 41.09
C LEU A 168 16.33 -0.68 41.66
N ASN A 169 16.98 -1.63 40.98
CA ASN A 169 18.28 -2.16 41.43
C ASN A 169 19.47 -1.20 41.24
N VAL A 170 19.31 -0.14 40.43
CA VAL A 170 20.31 0.93 40.33
C VAL A 170 20.26 1.86 41.56
N TYR A 171 19.11 2.00 42.22
CA TYR A 171 18.97 2.85 43.42
C TYR A 171 19.16 2.12 44.75
N SER A 172 19.05 0.78 44.79
CA SER A 172 19.28 -0.01 46.02
C SER A 172 20.73 -0.44 46.26
N SER A 173 21.67 -0.05 45.40
CA SER A 173 23.10 -0.41 45.55
C SER A 173 23.96 0.75 46.08
N GLN A 174 23.43 1.59 46.98
CA GLN A 174 24.19 2.70 47.55
C GLN A 174 23.96 2.87 49.06
N SER A 175 24.59 1.99 49.84
CA SER A 175 25.06 2.19 51.23
C SER A 175 25.64 0.84 51.69
N HIS A 176 26.88 0.65 52.14
CA HIS A 176 27.84 1.51 52.81
C HIS A 176 29.25 1.05 52.43
N ALA A 177 30.18 1.99 52.21
CA ALA A 177 31.60 1.73 52.31
C ALA A 177 32.16 2.46 53.54
N SER A 178 33.02 1.78 54.30
CA SER A 178 34.01 2.40 55.18
C SER A 178 35.31 1.60 55.12
N PRO A 179 36.47 2.25 55.35
CA PRO A 179 37.65 2.04 54.52
C PRO A 179 38.71 1.16 55.19
N SER A 180 39.58 0.54 54.39
CA SER A 180 40.86 0.02 54.87
C SER A 180 41.91 0.13 53.75
N TYR A 181 42.98 0.84 54.06
CA TYR A 181 44.18 1.02 53.25
C TYR A 181 44.83 -0.32 52.88
N SER A 182 45.36 -0.44 51.65
CA SER A 182 46.75 -0.85 51.39
C SER A 182 47.00 -1.17 49.91
N HIS A 183 48.06 -0.53 49.38
CA HIS A 183 48.86 -0.81 48.18
C HIS A 183 48.41 -0.25 46.83
N SER A 184 49.05 0.89 46.51
CA SER A 184 49.35 1.45 45.19
C SER A 184 50.13 0.45 44.32
N PRO A 185 49.97 0.51 42.98
CA PRO A 185 51.00 1.17 42.18
C PRO A 185 50.46 2.29 41.27
N GLN A 186 51.34 3.25 41.00
CA GLN A 186 51.13 4.49 40.27
C GLN A 186 50.79 4.33 38.76
N PRO A 187 50.29 5.42 38.12
CA PRO A 187 49.71 5.41 36.78
C PRO A 187 50.73 5.64 35.67
N CYS A 188 50.71 4.79 34.64
CA CYS A 188 51.40 5.08 33.39
C CYS A 188 50.48 5.89 32.47
N TYR A 189 50.66 7.21 32.46
CA TYR A 189 50.27 8.02 31.31
C TYR A 189 51.22 7.70 30.15
N VAL A 190 50.67 7.30 29.00
CA VAL A 190 51.36 7.45 27.73
C VAL A 190 50.43 8.17 26.76
N THR A 191 50.91 9.34 26.39
CA THR A 191 50.44 10.30 25.40
C THR A 191 50.26 9.70 24.01
N HIS A 192 49.18 10.09 23.34
CA HIS A 192 48.97 9.94 21.90
C HIS A 192 50.10 10.60 21.09
N PRO A 193 50.43 10.05 19.92
CA PRO A 193 50.75 10.87 18.76
C PRO A 193 49.55 10.92 17.80
N LEU A 194 49.12 12.16 17.50
CA LEU A 194 48.33 12.49 16.32
C LEU A 194 49.09 12.03 15.07
N LEU A 195 48.47 11.19 14.24
CA LEU A 195 48.76 11.17 12.81
C LEU A 195 47.56 11.78 12.09
N VAL A 196 47.70 13.08 11.88
CA VAL A 196 47.15 13.80 10.75
C VAL A 196 47.60 13.06 9.49
N VAL A 197 46.64 12.51 8.75
CA VAL A 197 46.84 12.26 7.33
C VAL A 197 45.81 13.12 6.62
N ASP A 198 46.29 14.29 6.21
CA ASP A 198 45.68 15.09 5.16
C ASP A 198 45.53 14.20 3.92
N TYR A 199 44.30 13.97 3.48
CA TYR A 199 44.06 13.72 2.08
C TYR A 199 43.55 15.03 1.50
N GLU A 200 44.49 15.74 0.88
CA GLU A 200 44.21 16.87 0.02
C GLU A 200 43.18 16.51 -1.05
N GLU A 201 42.16 17.36 -1.14
CA GLU A 201 41.47 17.62 -2.38
C GLU A 201 42.50 18.14 -3.38
N ASP A 202 42.66 17.47 -4.52
CA ASP A 202 43.08 18.18 -5.72
C ASP A 202 42.59 17.51 -7.01
N TYR A 203 41.75 18.31 -7.68
CA TYR A 203 41.83 18.67 -9.09
C TYR A 203 41.34 17.71 -10.20
N GLN A 204 40.26 18.23 -10.80
CA GLN A 204 40.12 18.60 -12.21
C GLN A 204 39.37 17.68 -13.18
N GLY A 205 38.29 18.29 -13.69
CA GLY A 205 37.55 17.85 -14.86
C GLY A 205 38.33 17.93 -16.17
N LYS A 206 37.67 17.36 -17.18
CA LYS A 206 37.77 17.51 -18.64
C LYS A 206 36.77 16.47 -19.18
N LEU A 207 35.98 16.69 -20.21
CA LEU A 207 35.69 17.79 -21.12
C LEU A 207 34.33 17.42 -21.75
#